data_AF-A0A6J3LUE0-F1
#
_entry.id   AF-A0A6J3LUE0-F1
#
_cell.length_a   1.000
_cell.length_b   1.000
_cell.length_c   1.000
_cell.angle_alpha   90.00
_cell.angle_beta   90.00
_cell.angle_gamma   90.00
#
_symmetry.space_group_name_H-M   'P 1'
#
loop_
_entity.id
_entity.type
_entity.pdbx_description
1 polymer ?
#
loop_
_entity_poly.entity_id
_entity_poly.type
_entity_poly.pdbx_seq_one_letter_code
_entity_poly.pdbx_strand_id
1 'polypeptide(L)' 'CLSSGRPAPRYQVVSDRRGGRTAWSAVVEVAGITYRAQFWYDGQYVNNAKEDAAEKALQAHAIYQSRAMDQVRQ' A
#
# COMPACT_ATOMS: atom_id res chain seq x y z
N CYS A 1 -10.06 5.49 5.40
CA CYS A 1 -10.95 4.31 5.42
C CYS A 1 -12.04 4.46 6.46
N LEU A 2 -11.70 4.59 7.75
CA LEU A 2 -12.69 4.75 8.82
C LEU A 2 -13.63 5.95 8.57
N SER A 3 -13.07 7.14 8.33
CA SER A 3 -13.85 8.36 8.03
C SER A 3 -14.69 8.26 6.75
N SER A 4 -14.37 7.34 5.84
CA SER A 4 -15.09 7.14 4.58
C SER A 4 -16.01 5.91 4.59
N GLY A 5 -16.25 5.31 5.76
CA GLY A 5 -17.13 4.14 5.90
C GLY A 5 -16.63 2.88 5.21
N ARG A 6 -15.33 2.84 4.83
CA ARG A 6 -14.73 1.70 4.11
C ARG A 6 -14.15 0.69 5.10
N PRO A 7 -14.12 -0.60 4.74
CA PRO A 7 -13.41 -1.61 5.53
C PRO A 7 -11.96 -1.19 5.81
N ALA A 8 -11.43 -1.66 6.95
CA ALA A 8 -10.04 -1.47 7.28
C ALA A 8 -9.12 -2.07 6.19
N PRO A 9 -7.96 -1.45 5.89
CA PRO A 9 -7.02 -2.02 4.94
C PRO A 9 -6.58 -3.42 5.33
N ARG A 10 -6.53 -4.35 4.37
CA ARG A 10 -6.07 -5.71 4.60
C ARG A 10 -4.64 -5.86 4.10
N TYR A 11 -3.72 -6.22 5.00
CA TYR A 11 -2.31 -6.41 4.64
C TYR A 11 -1.99 -7.89 4.42
N GLN A 12 -1.19 -8.17 3.40
CA GLN A 12 -0.54 -9.45 3.18
C GLN A 12 0.96 -9.24 3.11
N VAL A 13 1.70 -9.94 3.96
CA VAL A 13 3.18 -9.94 3.93
C VAL A 13 3.62 -11.09 3.03
N VAL A 14 4.59 -10.81 2.15
CA VAL A 14 5.19 -11.77 1.22
C VAL A 14 6.68 -11.89 1.50
N SER A 15 7.21 -13.10 1.33
CA SER A 15 8.63 -13.38 1.55
C SER A 15 9.25 -14.10 0.36
N ASP A 16 10.53 -13.84 0.13
CA ASP A 16 11.32 -14.40 -0.97
C ASP A 16 12.69 -14.84 -0.44
N ARG A 17 13.07 -16.09 -0.70
CA ARG A 17 14.32 -16.68 -0.19
C ARG A 17 15.45 -16.42 -1.17
N ARG A 18 16.44 -15.60 -0.77
CA ARG A 18 17.58 -15.18 -1.59
C ARG A 18 18.91 -15.63 -1.00
N GLY A 19 19.35 -16.83 -1.40
CA GLY A 19 20.73 -17.30 -1.22
C GLY A 19 21.30 -17.13 0.19
N GLY A 20 20.51 -17.38 1.24
CA GLY A 20 20.93 -17.24 2.64
C GLY A 20 20.14 -16.20 3.44
N ARG A 21 19.56 -15.19 2.78
CA ARG A 21 18.70 -14.18 3.39
C ARG A 21 17.25 -14.33 2.91
N THR A 22 16.29 -13.85 3.70
CA THR A 22 14.88 -13.80 3.31
C THR A 22 14.49 -12.36 3.16
N ALA A 23 14.10 -11.98 1.96
CA ALA A 23 13.59 -10.67 1.63
C ALA A 23 12.09 -10.64 1.91
N TRP A 24 11.59 -9.52 2.43
CA TRP A 24 10.20 -9.34 2.80
C TRP A 24 9.59 -8.14 2.09
N SER A 25 8.34 -8.26 1.68
CA SER A 25 7.56 -7.18 1.08
C SER A 25 6.12 -7.26 1.58
N ALA A 26 5.27 -6.32 1.18
CA ALA A 26 3.86 -6.32 1.56
C ALA A 26 2.95 -5.85 0.43
N VAL A 27 1.70 -6.30 0.50
CA VAL A 27 0.58 -5.83 -0.30
C VAL A 27 -0.49 -5.33 0.66
N VAL A 28 -1.11 -4.19 0.36
CA VAL A 28 -2.28 -3.69 1.06
C VAL A 28 -3.47 -3.65 0.11
N GLU A 29 -4.61 -4.15 0.56
CA GLU A 29 -5.89 -4.00 -0.13
C GLU A 29 -6.71 -2.89 0.52
N VAL A 30 -7.12 -1.92 -0.29
CA VAL A 30 -8.00 -0.82 0.10
C VAL A 30 -9.15 -0.74 -0.89
N ALA A 31 -10.38 -0.89 -0.40
CA ALA A 31 -11.60 -0.85 -1.22
C ALA A 31 -11.58 -1.79 -2.43
N GLY A 32 -11.03 -3.01 -2.26
CA GLY A 32 -10.92 -4.02 -3.32
C GLY A 32 -9.77 -3.80 -4.31
N ILE A 33 -8.95 -2.76 -4.12
CA ILE A 33 -7.78 -2.49 -4.95
C ILE A 33 -6.51 -2.83 -4.16
N THR A 34 -5.61 -3.59 -4.77
CA THR A 34 -4.34 -4.01 -4.15
C THR A 34 -3.18 -3.10 -4.57
N TYR A 35 -2.39 -2.69 -3.59
CA TYR A 35 -1.18 -1.88 -3.77
C TYR A 35 0.00 -2.63 -3.17
N ARG A 36 1.07 -2.80 -3.95
CA ARG A 36 2.29 -3.50 -3.52
C ARG A 36 3.33 -2.50 -3.06
N ALA A 37 4.10 -2.86 -2.04
CA ALA A 37 5.33 -2.16 -1.70
C ALA A 37 6.27 -2.12 -2.91
N GLN A 38 7.04 -1.04 -3.03
CA GLN A 38 8.02 -0.84 -4.08
C GLN A 38 9.27 -1.68 -3.84
N PHE A 39 9.64 -1.88 -2.57
CA PHE A 39 10.90 -2.50 -2.22
C PHE A 39 10.75 -3.82 -1.45
N TRP A 40 11.89 -4.48 -1.33
CA TRP A 40 12.10 -5.63 -0.48
C TRP A 40 12.98 -5.24 0.70
N TYR A 41 12.64 -5.75 1.87
CA TYR A 41 13.20 -5.37 3.16
C TYR A 41 13.75 -6.59 3.89
N ASP A 42 14.65 -6.38 4.85
CA ASP A 42 15.03 -7.44 5.79
C ASP A 42 13.88 -7.74 6.77
N GLY A 43 13.90 -8.91 7.39
CA GLY A 43 12.82 -9.37 8.28
C GLY A 43 12.53 -8.44 9.47
N GLN A 44 13.54 -7.72 9.97
CA GLN A 44 13.36 -6.72 11.03
C GLN A 44 12.57 -5.47 10.57
N TYR A 45 12.42 -5.27 9.25
CA TYR A 45 11.78 -4.11 8.64
C TYR A 45 10.49 -4.46 7.89
N VAL A 46 9.78 -5.53 8.29
CA VAL A 46 8.48 -5.90 7.69
C VAL A 46 7.43 -4.80 7.86
N ASN A 47 7.49 -3.99 8.91
CA ASN A 47 6.60 -2.85 9.07
C ASN A 47 6.86 -1.77 8.02
N ASN A 48 8.13 -1.49 7.68
CA ASN A 48 8.47 -0.58 6.60
C ASN A 48 7.89 -1.04 5.26
N ALA A 49 7.83 -2.36 5.01
CA ALA A 49 7.17 -2.90 3.83
C ALA A 49 5.66 -2.60 3.81
N LYS A 50 4.98 -2.71 4.97
CA LYS A 50 3.56 -2.35 5.09
C LYS A 50 3.34 -0.85 4.87
N GLU A 51 4.20 -0.01 5.44
CA GLU A 51 4.15 1.45 5.28
C GLU A 51 4.36 1.86 3.82
N ASP A 52 5.31 1.25 3.12
CA ASP A 52 5.54 1.49 1.68
C ASP A 52 4.29 1.13 0.85
N ALA A 53 3.69 -0.04 1.09
CA ALA A 53 2.43 -0.41 0.43
C ALA A 53 1.29 0.58 0.74
N ALA A 54 1.19 1.06 1.98
CA ALA A 54 0.20 2.04 2.40
C ALA A 54 0.41 3.40 1.74
N GLU A 55 1.66 3.85 1.61
CA GLU A 55 2.04 5.07 0.90
C GLU A 55 1.62 4.98 -0.58
N LYS A 56 1.83 3.84 -1.23
CA LYS A 56 1.33 3.62 -2.61
C LYS A 56 -0.18 3.72 -2.73
N ALA A 57 -0.91 3.16 -1.76
CA ALA A 57 -2.37 3.28 -1.73
C ALA A 57 -2.81 4.74 -1.53
N LEU A 58 -2.16 5.47 -0.62
CA LEU A 58 -2.47 6.86 -0.33
C LEU A 58 -2.20 7.76 -1.53
N GLN A 59 -1.04 7.63 -2.17
CA GLN A 59 -0.68 8.39 -3.38
C GLN A 59 -1.71 8.17 -4.50
N ALA A 60 -2.12 6.93 -4.74
CA ALA A 60 -3.13 6.62 -5.75
C ALA A 60 -4.49 7.26 -5.44
N HIS A 61 -4.92 7.23 -4.17
CA HIS A 61 -6.17 7.87 -3.74
C HIS A 61 -6.10 9.40 -3.74
N ALA A 62 -4.97 9.99 -3.37
CA ALA A 62 -4.76 11.43 -3.38
C ALA A 62 -4.79 11.98 -4.82
N ILE A 63 -4.16 11.29 -5.77
CA ILE A 63 -4.17 11.66 -7.19
C ILE A 63 -5.59 11.56 -7.78
N TYR A 64 -6.42 10.60 -7.35
CA TYR A 64 -7.81 10.52 -7.79
C TYR A 64 -8.64 11.71 -7.29
N GLN A 65 -8.43 12.11 -6.02
CA GLN A 65 -9.18 13.24 -5.46
C GLN A 65 -8.81 14.58 -6.11
N SER A 66 -7.53 14.82 -6.43
CA SER A 66 -7.15 16.07 -7.11
C SER A 66 -7.78 16.19 -8.50
N ARG A 67 -7.72 15.12 -9.30
CA ARG A 67 -8.30 15.09 -10.65
C ARG A 67 -9.83 15.20 -10.66
N ALA A 68 -10.51 14.58 -9.68
CA ALA A 68 -11.96 14.69 -9.56
C ALA A 68 -12.40 16.10 -9.14
N MET A 69 -11.61 16.81 -8.33
CA MET A 69 -11.93 18.18 -7.89
C MET A 69 -11.68 19.23 -8.98
N ASP A 70 -10.70 18.99 -9.87
CA ASP A 70 -10.44 19.89 -11.00
C ASP A 70 -11.56 19.88 -12.05
N GLN A 71 -12.28 18.76 -12.20
CA GLN A 71 -13.40 18.63 -13.15
C GLN A 71 -14.71 19.27 -12.66
N VAL A 72 -14.90 19.48 -11.35
CA VAL A 72 -16.12 20.08 -10.78
C VAL A 72 -16.05 21.62 -10.78
N ARG A 73 -14.86 22.19 -11.04
CA ARG A 73 -14.62 23.63 -11.07
C ARG A 73 -14.75 24.29 -12.46
N GLN A 74 -15.22 23.54 -13.46
CA GLN A 74 -15.54 24.06 -14.80
C GLN A 74 -17.05 24.01 -15.03
#